data_AF-A0A8S1HPY6-F1
#
_entry.id   AF-A0A8S1HPY6-F1
#
_cell.length_a   1.000
_cell.length_b   1.000
_cell.length_c   1.000
_cell.angle_alpha   90.00
_cell.angle_beta   90.00
_cell.angle_gamma   90.00
#
_symmetry.space_group_name_H-M   'P 1'
#
loop_
_entity.id
_entity.type
_entity.pdbx_description
1 polymer ?
#
loop_
_entity_poly.entity_id
_entity_poly.type
_entity_poly.pdbx_seq_one_letter_code
_entity_poly.pdbx_strand_id
1 'polypeptide(L)'
;MNTVDLDVENAALEQVAALLQRPDQLEKLAELKKRADRKKLAVEAMLRTGVQGQLEGIRTAIAHLQTASEDIVAIGNGVDAIRKRLEPFPALKEKLGELRDANALHGQYAAAMENLKHIFNVNQTLEETREALEKGKLLLAHRNIMDLERARDELLAEVHKMSTGNTNYEKNLLVNFFKGVDGVVAALGSNMWFILGRTMEMVKGNESGGGPQEVVSCLRIVEREERIDKFYMDNQKANANAFVPPGRPRKWKQKTLEVLEKTAVFRIEGNQLEDNKTLNKAWLARYLEVCRKVILEDLQCAKAAIPCFPPEYQIYDRLVHMYHNAVCKRVREIAADGLEKSELVQLMSWIQIYGGEELLGNMRLKINAAALLQDYPVLPRTTLNDLCDSFVEMTRKDMKTWLENTVSAEKDDWYKNVRPDEDNNGYFYTSLPNILFGMLKDTCAGTCLLAVMSLIAYESSMSHSARKTSHVGVFSFCTGGAFLLFFPVELSN
;
A
#
# COMPACT_ATOMS: atom_id res chain seq x y z
N MET A 1 65.42 47.24 -15.32
CA MET A 1 65.53 45.78 -15.21
C MET A 1 64.42 45.37 -14.26
N ASN A 2 63.42 44.63 -14.74
CA ASN A 2 62.17 44.43 -14.00
C ASN A 2 62.48 43.63 -12.72
N THR A 3 61.81 43.94 -11.61
CA THR A 3 61.99 43.24 -10.33
C THR A 3 61.84 41.72 -10.46
N VAL A 4 60.98 41.27 -11.38
CA VAL A 4 60.78 39.87 -11.74
C VAL A 4 62.02 39.22 -12.35
N ASP A 5 62.79 39.94 -13.18
CA ASP A 5 64.04 39.42 -13.77
C ASP A 5 65.09 39.19 -12.67
N LEU A 6 65.14 40.10 -11.69
CA LEU A 6 66.07 40.01 -10.56
C LEU A 6 65.75 38.84 -9.63
N ASP A 7 64.47 38.61 -9.34
CA ASP A 7 64.01 37.50 -8.50
C ASP A 7 64.23 36.14 -9.17
N VAL A 8 64.02 36.06 -10.49
CA VAL A 8 64.29 34.85 -11.28
C VAL A 8 65.79 34.58 -11.36
N GLU A 9 66.62 35.60 -11.54
CA GLU A 9 68.08 35.48 -11.49
C GLU A 9 68.56 35.00 -10.12
N ASN A 10 68.06 35.57 -9.03
CA ASN A 10 68.41 35.16 -7.67
C ASN A 10 68.00 33.70 -7.37
N ALA A 11 66.80 33.29 -7.77
CA ALA A 11 66.34 31.91 -7.62
C ALA A 11 67.13 30.91 -8.48
N ALA A 12 67.50 31.32 -9.71
CA ALA A 12 68.36 30.51 -10.57
C ALA A 12 69.77 30.36 -9.98
N LEU A 13 70.33 31.43 -9.39
CA LEU A 13 71.61 31.41 -8.69
C LEU A 13 71.58 30.48 -7.47
N GLU A 14 70.54 30.53 -6.64
CA GLU A 14 70.35 29.60 -5.51
C GLU A 14 70.25 28.15 -5.99
N GLN A 15 69.52 27.89 -7.07
CA GLN A 15 69.36 26.55 -7.63
C GLN A 15 70.68 26.01 -8.21
N VAL A 16 71.48 26.85 -8.88
CA VAL A 16 72.80 26.47 -9.40
C VAL A 16 73.80 26.25 -8.26
N ALA A 17 73.78 27.12 -7.24
CA ALA A 17 74.63 26.98 -6.05
C ALA A 17 74.33 25.68 -5.27
N ALA A 18 73.06 25.26 -5.19
CA ALA A 18 72.67 24.00 -4.58
C ALA A 18 73.15 22.75 -5.37
N LEU A 19 73.34 22.86 -6.69
CA LEU A 19 73.74 21.74 -7.56
C LEU A 19 75.25 21.53 -7.66
N LEU A 20 76.07 22.55 -7.34
CA LEU A 20 77.54 22.55 -7.50
C LEU A 20 78.24 22.88 -6.18
N GLN A 21 78.08 22.02 -5.17
CA GLN A 21 78.63 22.26 -3.82
C GLN A 21 80.09 21.81 -3.65
N ARG A 22 80.63 20.95 -4.55
CA ARG A 22 82.01 20.45 -4.48
C ARG A 22 82.76 20.56 -5.84
N PRO A 23 84.10 20.74 -5.86
CA PRO A 23 84.85 21.01 -7.08
C PRO A 23 84.84 19.89 -8.13
N ASP A 24 84.75 18.64 -7.70
CA ASP A 24 84.62 17.42 -8.53
C ASP A 24 83.29 17.37 -9.31
N GLN A 25 82.28 18.16 -8.92
CA GLN A 25 80.98 18.22 -9.60
C GLN A 25 80.99 19.13 -10.83
N LEU A 26 82.05 19.95 -11.03
CA LEU A 26 82.23 20.76 -12.25
C LEU A 26 82.46 19.91 -13.51
N GLU A 27 82.97 18.68 -13.39
CA GLU A 27 83.07 17.76 -14.53
C GLU A 27 81.70 17.41 -15.12
N LYS A 28 80.64 17.43 -14.29
CA LYS A 28 79.24 17.17 -14.68
C LYS A 28 78.53 18.42 -15.21
N LEU A 29 79.19 19.58 -15.25
CA LEU A 29 78.62 20.84 -15.73
C LEU A 29 78.14 20.73 -17.19
N ALA A 30 78.88 20.02 -18.04
CA ALA A 30 78.50 19.80 -19.44
C ALA A 30 77.18 19.01 -19.55
N GLU A 31 76.98 18.00 -18.69
CA GLU A 31 75.74 17.21 -18.64
C GLU A 31 74.58 18.03 -18.06
N LEU A 32 74.81 18.80 -16.99
CA LEU A 32 73.81 19.68 -16.37
C LEU A 32 73.37 20.79 -17.34
N LYS A 33 74.30 21.40 -18.07
CA LYS A 33 74.01 22.38 -19.13
C LYS A 33 73.18 21.74 -20.23
N LYS A 34 73.57 20.56 -20.73
CA LYS A 34 72.78 19.81 -21.72
C LYS A 34 71.39 19.45 -21.22
N ARG A 35 71.24 19.16 -19.92
CA ARG A 35 69.93 18.90 -19.29
C ARG A 35 69.09 20.18 -19.17
N ALA A 36 69.69 21.31 -18.81
CA ALA A 36 69.03 22.61 -18.75
C ALA A 36 68.60 23.07 -20.14
N ASP A 37 69.46 22.93 -21.16
CA ASP A 37 69.14 23.24 -22.56
C ASP A 37 67.98 22.37 -23.07
N ARG A 38 67.96 21.07 -22.74
CA ARG A 38 66.82 20.19 -23.05
C ARG A 38 65.53 20.63 -22.37
N LYS A 39 65.58 21.02 -21.09
CA LYS A 39 64.41 21.54 -20.36
C LYS A 39 63.91 22.85 -20.96
N LYS A 40 64.83 23.77 -21.29
CA LYS A 40 64.51 25.03 -21.97
C LYS A 40 63.82 24.78 -23.30
N LEU A 41 64.40 23.92 -24.16
CA LEU A 41 63.81 23.55 -25.44
C LEU A 41 62.44 22.88 -25.28
N ALA A 42 62.26 22.04 -24.26
CA ALA A 42 60.97 21.42 -23.96
C ALA A 42 59.92 22.44 -23.51
N VAL A 43 60.29 23.39 -22.64
CA VAL A 43 59.40 24.47 -22.19
C VAL A 43 59.09 25.43 -23.34
N GLU A 44 60.07 25.81 -24.16
CA GLU A 44 59.85 26.65 -25.35
C GLU A 44 58.94 25.97 -26.37
N ALA A 45 59.12 24.66 -26.60
CA ALA A 45 58.23 23.88 -27.46
C ALA A 45 56.81 23.83 -26.88
N MET A 46 56.67 23.56 -25.57
CA MET A 46 55.38 23.53 -24.89
C MET A 46 54.67 24.89 -24.91
N LEU A 47 55.41 25.99 -24.68
CA LEU A 47 54.89 27.35 -24.77
C LEU A 47 54.49 27.69 -26.19
N ARG A 48 55.29 27.33 -27.20
CA ARG A 48 54.94 27.55 -28.61
C ARG A 48 53.66 26.82 -28.98
N THR A 49 53.52 25.54 -28.61
CA THR A 49 52.29 24.77 -28.83
C THR A 49 51.12 25.33 -28.05
N GLY A 50 51.31 25.73 -26.79
CA GLY A 50 50.27 26.32 -25.94
C GLY A 50 49.78 27.66 -26.47
N VAL A 51 50.69 28.57 -26.84
CA VAL A 51 50.38 29.87 -27.43
C VAL A 51 49.69 29.68 -28.79
N GLN A 52 50.19 28.78 -29.64
CA GLN A 52 49.55 28.48 -30.91
C GLN A 52 48.14 27.91 -30.73
N GLY A 53 47.93 27.04 -29.75
CA GLY A 53 46.60 26.51 -29.41
C GLY A 53 45.64 27.58 -28.89
N GLN A 54 46.11 28.49 -28.03
CA GLN A 54 45.31 29.62 -27.55
C GLN A 54 44.97 30.60 -28.68
N LEU A 55 45.93 30.91 -29.54
CA LEU A 55 45.74 31.84 -30.65
C LEU A 55 44.78 31.27 -31.70
N GLU A 56 44.86 29.98 -32.00
CA GLU A 56 43.89 29.29 -32.86
C GLU A 56 42.50 29.18 -32.19
N GLY A 57 42.46 28.97 -30.87
CA GLY A 57 41.21 29.01 -30.08
C GLY A 57 40.54 30.39 -30.11
N ILE A 58 41.32 31.47 -29.97
CA ILE A 58 40.82 32.85 -30.07
C ILE A 58 40.35 33.14 -31.50
N ARG A 59 41.10 32.70 -32.51
CA ARG A 59 40.75 32.90 -33.91
C ARG A 59 39.44 32.20 -34.27
N THR A 60 39.28 30.95 -33.85
CA THR A 60 38.03 30.19 -34.04
C THR A 60 36.88 30.82 -33.24
N ALA A 61 37.11 31.28 -32.01
CA ALA A 61 36.09 31.99 -31.22
C ALA A 61 35.63 33.28 -31.89
N ILE A 62 36.54 34.10 -32.44
CA ILE A 62 36.18 35.32 -33.17
C ILE A 62 35.39 34.99 -34.44
N ALA A 63 35.81 33.98 -35.20
CA ALA A 63 35.08 33.53 -36.38
C ALA A 63 33.66 33.08 -36.00
N HIS A 64 33.51 32.29 -34.93
CA HIS A 64 32.21 31.88 -34.43
C HIS A 64 31.34 33.06 -33.96
N LEU A 65 31.92 34.08 -33.32
CA LEU A 65 31.19 35.28 -32.93
C LEU A 65 30.69 36.09 -34.13
N GLN A 66 31.50 36.18 -35.18
CA GLN A 66 31.10 36.84 -36.42
C GLN A 66 29.94 36.08 -37.10
N THR A 67 30.08 34.76 -37.25
CA THR A 67 29.00 33.93 -37.81
C THR A 67 27.74 33.99 -36.96
N ALA A 68 27.85 33.94 -35.63
CA ALA A 68 26.68 34.05 -34.74
C ALA A 68 26.00 35.42 -34.88
N SER A 69 26.74 36.51 -35.06
CA SER A 69 26.16 37.83 -35.32
C SER A 69 25.41 37.86 -36.65
N GLU A 70 25.97 37.27 -37.71
CA GLU A 70 25.30 37.16 -39.01
C GLU A 70 24.02 36.31 -38.91
N ASP A 71 24.08 35.19 -38.20
CA ASP A 71 22.94 34.30 -37.96
C ASP A 71 21.83 35.01 -37.18
N ILE A 72 22.16 35.79 -36.15
CA ILE A 72 21.17 36.56 -35.38
C ILE A 72 20.45 37.57 -36.27
N VAL A 73 21.18 38.27 -37.14
CA VAL A 73 20.59 39.22 -38.10
C VAL A 73 19.71 38.48 -39.11
N ALA A 74 20.16 37.34 -39.62
CA ALA A 74 19.38 36.50 -40.53
C ALA A 74 18.09 35.97 -39.87
N ILE A 75 18.16 35.50 -38.63
CA ILE A 75 17.01 35.06 -37.84
C ILE A 75 16.07 36.24 -37.58
N GLY A 76 16.58 37.41 -37.20
CA GLY A 76 15.77 38.62 -37.00
C GLY A 76 14.99 39.01 -38.26
N ASN A 77 15.67 39.05 -39.40
CA ASN A 77 15.04 39.30 -40.70
C ASN A 77 14.01 38.22 -41.05
N GLY A 78 14.30 36.95 -40.74
CA GLY A 78 13.37 35.83 -40.93
C GLY A 78 12.10 35.97 -40.07
N VAL A 79 12.26 36.32 -38.80
CA VAL A 79 11.15 36.55 -37.87
C VAL A 79 10.29 37.74 -38.31
N ASP A 80 10.91 38.84 -38.76
CA ASP A 80 10.16 39.99 -39.28
C ASP A 80 9.43 39.67 -40.59
N ALA A 81 10.05 38.88 -41.48
CA ALA A 81 9.38 38.39 -42.69
C ALA A 81 8.18 37.49 -42.36
N ILE A 82 8.31 36.60 -41.36
CA ILE A 82 7.21 35.77 -40.86
C ILE A 82 6.10 36.65 -40.28
N ARG A 83 6.44 37.65 -39.45
CA ARG A 83 5.46 38.57 -38.85
C ARG A 83 4.67 39.31 -39.93
N LYS A 84 5.34 39.87 -40.94
CA LYS A 84 4.67 40.55 -42.07
C LYS A 84 3.75 39.61 -42.86
N ARG A 85 4.14 38.35 -43.05
CA ARG A 85 3.28 37.34 -43.72
C ARG A 85 2.07 36.93 -42.88
N LEU A 86 2.18 36.99 -41.54
CA LEU A 86 1.10 36.67 -40.61
C LEU A 86 0.17 37.86 -40.32
N GLU A 87 0.57 39.09 -40.64
CA GLU A 87 -0.23 40.30 -40.47
C GLU A 87 -1.63 40.25 -41.12
N PRO A 88 -1.83 39.68 -42.33
CA PRO A 88 -3.17 39.50 -42.91
C PRO A 88 -3.97 38.32 -42.34
N PHE A 89 -3.36 37.47 -41.49
CA PHE A 89 -3.99 36.24 -40.99
C PHE A 89 -5.27 36.47 -40.15
N PRO A 90 -5.38 37.52 -39.30
CA PRO A 90 -6.63 37.82 -38.59
C PRO A 90 -7.80 38.15 -39.53
N ALA A 91 -7.55 38.93 -40.59
CA ALA A 91 -8.57 39.23 -41.60
C ALA A 91 -8.96 37.98 -42.41
N LEU A 92 -8.00 37.08 -42.68
CA LEU A 92 -8.28 35.79 -43.30
C LEU A 92 -9.11 34.89 -42.37
N LYS A 93 -8.84 34.90 -41.06
CA LYS A 93 -9.61 34.16 -40.06
C LYS A 93 -11.08 34.61 -40.02
N GLU A 94 -11.35 35.90 -40.15
CA GLU A 94 -12.72 36.42 -40.27
C GLU A 94 -13.38 35.97 -41.58
N LYS A 95 -12.70 36.08 -42.73
CA LYS A 95 -13.21 35.59 -44.02
C LYS A 95 -13.48 34.09 -44.04
N LEU A 96 -12.65 33.31 -43.34
CA LEU A 96 -12.81 31.87 -43.18
C LEU A 96 -13.80 31.50 -42.06
N GLY A 97 -14.42 32.49 -41.40
CA GLY A 97 -15.44 32.25 -40.37
C GLY A 97 -16.60 31.41 -40.92
N GLU A 98 -17.15 31.80 -42.07
CA GLU A 98 -18.25 31.06 -42.72
C GLU A 98 -17.85 29.62 -43.07
N LEU A 99 -16.63 29.41 -43.59
CA LEU A 99 -16.12 28.07 -43.91
C LEU A 99 -15.90 27.23 -42.64
N ARG A 100 -15.41 27.84 -41.57
CA ARG A 100 -15.23 27.17 -40.28
C ARG A 100 -16.57 26.76 -39.70
N ASP A 101 -17.56 27.63 -39.75
CA ASP A 101 -18.90 27.38 -39.22
C ASP A 101 -19.62 26.31 -40.08
N ALA A 102 -19.47 26.36 -41.41
CA ALA A 102 -19.93 25.31 -42.33
C ALA A 102 -19.21 23.97 -42.08
N ASN A 103 -17.90 23.97 -41.85
CA ASN A 103 -17.13 22.77 -41.52
C ASN A 103 -17.54 22.18 -40.17
N ALA A 104 -17.87 23.02 -39.19
CA ALA A 104 -18.38 22.58 -37.90
C ALA A 104 -19.76 21.91 -38.06
N LEU A 105 -20.67 22.50 -38.85
CA LEU A 105 -21.96 21.89 -39.18
C LEU A 105 -21.79 20.56 -39.93
N HIS A 106 -20.90 20.51 -40.92
CA HIS A 106 -20.58 19.26 -41.61
C HIS A 106 -19.99 18.20 -40.67
N GLY A 107 -19.13 18.59 -39.73
CA GLY A 107 -18.59 17.70 -38.70
C GLY A 107 -19.70 17.08 -37.85
N GLN A 108 -20.70 17.87 -37.45
CA GLN A 108 -21.87 17.37 -36.73
C GLN A 108 -22.70 16.39 -37.55
N TYR A 109 -23.02 16.73 -38.81
CA TYR A 109 -23.78 15.84 -39.67
C TYR A 109 -23.01 14.55 -39.97
N ALA A 110 -21.70 14.62 -40.17
CA ALA A 110 -20.86 13.45 -40.36
C ALA A 110 -20.88 12.55 -39.11
N ALA A 111 -20.68 13.11 -37.92
CA ALA A 111 -20.75 12.36 -36.66
C ALA A 111 -22.14 11.74 -36.43
N ALA A 112 -23.21 12.47 -36.76
CA ALA A 112 -24.58 11.97 -36.68
C ALA A 112 -24.88 10.88 -37.71
N MET A 113 -24.35 10.99 -38.93
CA MET A 113 -24.51 9.99 -39.99
C MET A 113 -23.72 8.71 -39.69
N GLU A 114 -22.49 8.83 -39.16
CA GLU A 114 -21.69 7.68 -38.74
C GLU A 114 -22.37 6.93 -37.59
N ASN A 115 -22.94 7.66 -36.64
CA ASN A 115 -23.64 7.09 -35.48
C ASN A 115 -25.13 6.83 -35.70
N LEU A 116 -25.65 7.03 -36.91
CA LEU A 116 -27.08 6.97 -37.23
C LEU A 116 -27.70 5.62 -36.85
N LYS A 117 -26.96 4.54 -37.11
CA LYS A 117 -27.39 3.17 -36.74
C LYS A 117 -27.63 3.04 -35.24
N HIS A 118 -26.76 3.62 -34.43
CA HIS A 118 -26.88 3.56 -32.97
C HIS A 118 -28.01 4.45 -32.48
N ILE A 119 -28.21 5.63 -33.07
CA ILE A 119 -29.31 6.56 -32.74
C ILE A 119 -30.68 5.94 -33.01
N PHE A 120 -30.88 5.27 -34.16
CA PHE A 120 -32.16 4.63 -34.46
C PHE A 120 -32.41 3.38 -33.63
N ASN A 121 -31.36 2.60 -33.36
CA ASN A 121 -31.48 1.31 -32.68
C ASN A 121 -31.19 1.39 -31.17
N VAL A 122 -31.19 2.58 -30.55
CA VAL A 122 -30.89 2.72 -29.10
C VAL A 122 -31.79 1.82 -28.27
N ASN A 123 -33.12 1.89 -28.46
CA ASN A 123 -34.04 1.10 -27.64
C ASN A 123 -33.89 -0.41 -27.86
N GLN A 124 -33.68 -0.84 -29.10
CA GLN A 124 -33.45 -2.24 -29.42
C GLN A 124 -32.15 -2.75 -28.80
N THR A 125 -31.04 -2.02 -28.97
CA THR A 125 -29.74 -2.39 -28.40
C THR A 125 -29.77 -2.36 -26.88
N LEU A 126 -30.50 -1.43 -26.25
CA LEU A 126 -30.73 -1.45 -24.80
C LEU A 126 -31.45 -2.72 -24.35
N GLU A 127 -32.47 -3.17 -25.07
CA GLU A 127 -33.20 -4.40 -24.74
C GLU A 127 -32.34 -5.65 -24.93
N GLU A 128 -31.63 -5.75 -26.06
CA GLU A 128 -30.65 -6.81 -26.30
C GLU A 128 -29.57 -6.86 -25.20
N THR A 129 -29.20 -5.68 -24.67
CA THR A 129 -28.24 -5.59 -23.56
C THR A 129 -28.85 -6.06 -22.24
N ARG A 130 -30.10 -5.73 -21.94
CA ARG A 130 -30.81 -6.25 -20.76
C ARG A 130 -30.94 -7.77 -20.81
N GLU A 131 -31.37 -8.32 -21.94
CA GLU A 131 -31.43 -9.76 -22.13
C GLU A 131 -30.05 -10.42 -21.99
N ALA A 132 -29.00 -9.80 -22.51
CA ALA A 132 -27.64 -10.31 -22.37
C ALA A 132 -27.18 -10.32 -20.89
N LEU A 133 -27.56 -9.31 -20.11
CA LEU A 133 -27.30 -9.25 -18.68
C LEU A 133 -28.05 -10.34 -17.91
N GLU A 134 -29.33 -10.58 -18.24
CA GLU A 134 -30.13 -11.67 -17.65
C GLU A 134 -29.54 -13.05 -17.98
N LYS A 135 -29.02 -13.23 -19.20
CA LYS A 135 -28.35 -14.45 -19.65
C LYS A 135 -26.90 -14.58 -19.14
N GLY A 136 -26.42 -13.68 -18.29
CA GLY A 136 -25.06 -13.69 -17.73
C GLY A 136 -23.93 -13.38 -18.74
N LYS A 137 -24.26 -12.92 -19.95
CA LYS A 137 -23.29 -12.62 -21.02
C LYS A 137 -22.69 -11.22 -20.87
N LEU A 138 -21.90 -11.02 -19.81
CA LEU A 138 -21.36 -9.70 -19.43
C LEU A 138 -20.55 -9.01 -20.52
N LEU A 139 -19.72 -9.75 -21.27
CA LEU A 139 -18.87 -9.17 -22.33
C LEU A 139 -19.69 -8.64 -23.52
N LEU A 140 -20.77 -9.35 -23.87
CA LEU A 140 -21.68 -8.89 -24.92
C LEU A 140 -22.42 -7.65 -24.46
N ALA A 141 -22.91 -7.65 -23.22
CA ALA A 141 -23.58 -6.49 -22.65
C ALA A 141 -22.65 -5.26 -22.60
N HIS A 142 -21.40 -5.46 -22.16
CA HIS A 142 -20.40 -4.39 -22.12
C HIS A 142 -20.06 -3.84 -23.51
N ARG A 143 -19.97 -4.71 -24.54
CA ARG A 143 -19.77 -4.26 -25.92
C ARG A 143 -20.90 -3.36 -26.39
N ASN A 144 -22.16 -3.76 -26.19
CA ASN A 144 -23.31 -2.97 -26.61
C ASN A 144 -23.36 -1.62 -25.89
N ILE A 145 -23.06 -1.60 -24.58
CA ILE A 145 -22.92 -0.37 -23.80
C ILE A 145 -21.82 0.52 -24.40
N MET A 146 -20.66 -0.05 -24.72
CA MET A 146 -19.54 0.72 -25.27
C MET A 146 -19.88 1.34 -26.64
N ASP A 147 -20.58 0.60 -27.49
CA ASP A 147 -21.02 1.12 -28.79
C ASP A 147 -22.00 2.30 -28.62
N LEU A 148 -22.93 2.20 -27.64
CA LEU A 148 -23.86 3.29 -27.32
C LEU A 148 -23.19 4.49 -26.62
N GLU A 149 -22.29 4.25 -25.68
CA GLU A 149 -21.50 5.30 -25.03
C GLU A 149 -20.61 6.02 -26.04
N ARG A 150 -19.97 5.28 -26.94
CA ARG A 150 -19.14 5.86 -28.00
C ARG A 150 -19.96 6.78 -28.90
N ALA A 151 -21.14 6.32 -29.36
CA ALA A 151 -22.03 7.15 -30.17
C ALA A 151 -22.46 8.42 -29.42
N ARG A 152 -22.84 8.30 -28.14
CA ARG A 152 -23.18 9.46 -27.29
C ARG A 152 -22.00 10.42 -27.16
N ASP A 153 -20.81 9.90 -26.85
CA ASP A 153 -19.63 10.68 -26.52
C ASP A 153 -19.05 11.37 -27.75
N GLU A 154 -19.10 10.75 -28.94
CA GLU A 154 -18.72 11.39 -30.21
C GLU A 154 -19.64 12.57 -30.56
N LEU A 155 -20.96 12.41 -30.39
CA LEU A 155 -21.93 13.50 -30.58
C LEU A 155 -21.70 14.63 -29.57
N LEU A 156 -21.48 14.30 -28.30
CA LEU A 156 -21.19 15.28 -27.25
C LEU A 156 -19.85 16.00 -27.49
N ALA A 157 -18.85 15.32 -28.04
CA ALA A 157 -17.55 15.91 -28.37
C ALA A 157 -17.69 16.95 -29.50
N GLU A 158 -18.47 16.68 -30.54
CA GLU A 158 -18.74 17.66 -31.60
C GLU A 158 -19.52 18.87 -31.08
N VAL A 159 -20.54 18.66 -30.23
CA VAL A 159 -21.25 19.75 -29.56
C VAL A 159 -20.31 20.56 -28.65
N HIS A 160 -19.36 19.92 -27.98
CA HIS A 160 -18.40 20.60 -27.12
C HIS A 160 -17.44 21.52 -27.89
N LYS A 161 -17.04 21.15 -29.12
CA LYS A 161 -16.16 21.97 -29.97
C LYS A 161 -16.80 23.28 -30.42
N MET A 162 -18.13 23.34 -30.49
CA MET A 162 -18.83 24.47 -31.12
C MET A 162 -18.90 25.75 -30.29
N SER A 163 -18.66 25.72 -28.98
CA SER A 163 -18.61 26.91 -28.10
C SER A 163 -19.72 27.95 -28.37
N THR A 164 -20.95 27.51 -28.63
CA THR A 164 -22.14 28.34 -28.88
C THR A 164 -22.94 28.57 -27.60
N GLY A 165 -23.73 29.64 -27.53
CA GLY A 165 -24.54 29.97 -26.35
C GLY A 165 -25.53 28.87 -25.91
N ASN A 166 -25.93 27.98 -26.84
CA ASN A 166 -26.86 26.87 -26.61
C ASN A 166 -26.18 25.52 -26.29
N THR A 167 -24.85 25.46 -26.21
CA THR A 167 -24.09 24.21 -26.01
C THR A 167 -24.57 23.41 -24.78
N ASN A 168 -25.01 24.08 -23.71
CA ASN A 168 -25.51 23.37 -22.51
C ASN A 168 -26.89 22.73 -22.71
N TYR A 169 -27.77 23.36 -23.49
CA TYR A 169 -29.09 22.80 -23.82
C TYR A 169 -28.95 21.55 -24.69
N GLU A 170 -28.12 21.63 -25.74
CA GLU A 170 -27.85 20.51 -26.66
C GLU A 170 -27.18 19.33 -25.95
N LYS A 171 -26.21 19.62 -25.07
CA LYS A 171 -25.60 18.60 -24.20
C LYS A 171 -26.66 17.89 -23.34
N ASN A 172 -27.54 18.65 -22.69
CA ASN A 172 -28.59 18.09 -21.84
C ASN A 172 -29.60 17.25 -22.65
N LEU A 173 -29.94 17.69 -23.86
CA LEU A 173 -30.82 16.92 -24.76
C LEU A 173 -30.21 15.57 -25.11
N LEU A 174 -28.93 15.53 -25.49
CA LEU A 174 -28.21 14.29 -25.80
C LEU A 174 -28.07 13.37 -24.58
N VAL A 175 -27.74 13.94 -23.41
CA VAL A 175 -27.67 13.17 -22.16
C VAL A 175 -29.04 12.55 -21.82
N ASN A 176 -30.12 13.30 -22.00
CA ASN A 176 -31.47 12.79 -21.76
C ASN A 176 -31.89 11.71 -22.77
N PHE A 177 -31.50 11.84 -24.04
CA PHE A 177 -31.78 10.84 -25.07
C PHE A 177 -31.09 9.49 -24.75
N PHE A 178 -29.84 9.53 -24.28
CA PHE A 178 -29.07 8.34 -23.92
C PHE A 178 -29.22 7.91 -22.45
N LYS A 179 -30.17 8.48 -21.68
CA LYS A 179 -30.35 8.17 -20.25
C LYS A 179 -30.60 6.68 -19.98
N GLY A 180 -31.17 5.95 -20.93
CA GLY A 180 -31.36 4.50 -20.84
C GLY A 180 -30.04 3.72 -20.69
N VAL A 181 -28.94 4.24 -21.23
CA VAL A 181 -27.61 3.62 -21.15
C VAL A 181 -27.12 3.59 -19.69
N ASP A 182 -27.34 4.65 -18.93
CA ASP A 182 -26.90 4.73 -17.52
C ASP A 182 -27.56 3.64 -16.66
N GLY A 183 -28.83 3.32 -16.92
CA GLY A 183 -29.54 2.23 -16.23
C GLY A 183 -28.94 0.86 -16.52
N VAL A 184 -28.54 0.62 -17.77
CA VAL A 184 -27.93 -0.65 -18.18
C VAL A 184 -26.48 -0.76 -17.70
N VAL A 185 -25.75 0.36 -17.64
CA VAL A 185 -24.42 0.43 -17.00
C VAL A 185 -24.52 0.11 -15.50
N ALA A 186 -25.51 0.66 -14.80
CA ALA A 186 -25.74 0.36 -13.39
C ALA A 186 -26.07 -1.11 -13.17
N ALA A 187 -26.91 -1.71 -14.03
CA ALA A 187 -27.24 -3.12 -14.00
C ALA A 187 -26.01 -4.02 -14.26
N LEU A 188 -25.19 -3.68 -15.28
CA LEU A 188 -23.92 -4.37 -15.53
C LEU A 188 -23.01 -4.31 -14.30
N GLY A 189 -22.88 -3.12 -13.70
CA GLY A 189 -22.11 -2.93 -12.48
C GLY A 189 -22.60 -3.83 -11.34
N SER A 190 -23.91 -3.86 -11.07
CA SER A 190 -24.50 -4.71 -10.02
C SER A 190 -24.18 -6.19 -10.23
N ASN A 191 -24.34 -6.71 -11.45
CA ASN A 191 -24.02 -8.11 -11.78
C ASN A 191 -22.52 -8.39 -11.60
N MET A 192 -21.65 -7.46 -12.01
CA MET A 192 -20.20 -7.58 -11.83
C MET A 192 -19.82 -7.59 -10.34
N TRP A 193 -20.37 -6.69 -9.52
CA TRP A 193 -20.09 -6.65 -8.08
C TRP A 193 -20.56 -7.91 -7.36
N PHE A 194 -21.71 -8.47 -7.78
CA PHE A 194 -22.19 -9.74 -7.25
C PHE A 194 -21.21 -10.89 -7.56
N ILE A 195 -20.74 -11.01 -8.80
CA ILE A 195 -19.77 -12.05 -9.19
C ILE A 195 -18.42 -11.85 -8.50
N LEU A 196 -17.90 -10.62 -8.49
CA LEU A 196 -16.63 -10.29 -7.84
C LEU A 196 -16.70 -10.50 -6.32
N GLY A 197 -17.84 -10.19 -5.69
CA GLY A 197 -18.07 -10.46 -4.29
C GLY A 197 -18.02 -11.95 -3.93
N ARG A 198 -18.26 -12.84 -4.91
CA ARG A 198 -18.20 -14.30 -4.77
C ARG A 198 -16.96 -14.93 -5.40
N THR A 199 -15.92 -14.13 -5.68
CA THR A 199 -14.68 -14.61 -6.33
C THR A 199 -14.14 -15.90 -5.73
N MET A 200 -14.14 -16.01 -4.40
CA MET A 200 -13.60 -17.17 -3.67
C MET A 200 -14.38 -18.47 -3.94
N GLU A 201 -15.69 -18.37 -4.13
CA GLU A 201 -16.58 -19.49 -4.47
C GLU A 201 -16.46 -19.85 -5.95
N MET A 202 -16.39 -18.83 -6.82
CA MET A 202 -16.27 -19.01 -8.27
C MET A 202 -14.96 -19.69 -8.66
N VAL A 203 -13.90 -19.50 -7.87
CA VAL A 203 -12.59 -20.12 -8.08
C VAL A 203 -12.55 -21.58 -7.61
N LYS A 204 -13.34 -21.95 -6.58
CA LYS A 204 -13.45 -23.34 -6.12
C LYS A 204 -14.13 -24.25 -7.16
N GLY A 205 -14.95 -23.67 -8.04
CA GLY A 205 -15.73 -24.38 -9.04
C GLY A 205 -16.94 -25.04 -8.40
N ASN A 206 -18.14 -24.52 -8.70
CA ASN A 206 -19.38 -25.16 -8.28
C ASN A 206 -19.90 -26.05 -9.42
N GLU A 207 -20.49 -27.19 -9.08
CA GLU A 207 -21.21 -28.07 -10.04
C GLU A 207 -22.37 -27.34 -10.75
N SER A 208 -22.81 -26.20 -10.22
CA SER A 208 -23.98 -25.43 -10.66
C SER A 208 -23.69 -24.31 -11.68
N GLY A 209 -22.55 -24.35 -12.38
CA GLY A 209 -22.37 -23.58 -13.63
C GLY A 209 -21.69 -22.21 -13.56
N GLY A 210 -21.02 -21.86 -12.45
CA GLY A 210 -20.18 -20.66 -12.35
C GLY A 210 -18.70 -21.02 -12.19
N GLY A 211 -17.83 -20.42 -13.01
CA GLY A 211 -16.40 -20.75 -13.00
C GLY A 211 -15.48 -19.52 -13.00
N PRO A 212 -14.15 -19.73 -12.89
CA PRO A 212 -13.14 -18.65 -12.87
C PRO A 212 -13.25 -17.70 -14.07
N GLN A 213 -13.76 -18.20 -15.20
CA GLN A 213 -14.01 -17.47 -16.44
C GLN A 213 -14.97 -16.27 -16.30
N GLU A 214 -15.94 -16.32 -15.38
CA GLU A 214 -16.85 -15.18 -15.14
C GLU A 214 -16.14 -14.05 -14.38
N VAL A 215 -15.30 -14.40 -13.41
CA VAL A 215 -14.45 -13.46 -12.68
C VAL A 215 -13.48 -12.78 -13.66
N VAL A 216 -12.83 -13.58 -14.52
CA VAL A 216 -11.95 -13.05 -15.58
C VAL A 216 -12.74 -12.13 -16.53
N SER A 217 -13.97 -12.48 -16.88
CA SER A 217 -14.81 -11.63 -17.74
C SER A 217 -15.12 -10.28 -17.07
N CYS A 218 -15.46 -10.27 -15.78
CA CYS A 218 -15.62 -9.04 -15.01
C CYS A 218 -14.34 -8.21 -14.99
N LEU A 219 -13.19 -8.83 -14.69
CA LEU A 219 -11.91 -8.13 -14.61
C LEU A 219 -11.44 -7.59 -15.96
N ARG A 220 -11.71 -8.30 -17.06
CA ARG A 220 -11.47 -7.79 -18.41
C ARG A 220 -12.26 -6.52 -18.71
N ILE A 221 -13.51 -6.45 -18.24
CA ILE A 221 -14.33 -5.25 -18.36
C ILE A 221 -13.71 -4.12 -17.53
N VAL A 222 -13.35 -4.38 -16.26
CA VAL A 222 -12.70 -3.40 -15.38
C VAL A 222 -11.44 -2.81 -16.01
N GLU A 223 -10.54 -3.66 -16.51
CA GLU A 223 -9.29 -3.21 -17.16
C GLU A 223 -9.54 -2.42 -18.44
N ARG A 224 -10.60 -2.76 -19.18
CA ARG A 224 -10.99 -2.02 -20.37
C ARG A 224 -11.51 -0.63 -19.99
N GLU A 225 -12.33 -0.53 -18.95
CA GLU A 225 -12.88 0.72 -18.44
C GLU A 225 -11.79 1.64 -17.86
N GLU A 226 -10.84 1.09 -17.09
CA GLU A 226 -9.70 1.85 -16.55
C GLU A 226 -8.80 2.40 -17.67
N ARG A 227 -8.65 1.67 -18.77
CA ARG A 227 -7.90 2.16 -19.95
C ARG A 227 -8.59 3.34 -20.63
N ILE A 228 -9.91 3.30 -20.72
CA ILE A 228 -10.72 4.40 -21.27
C ILE A 228 -10.62 5.62 -20.34
N ASP A 229 -10.77 5.42 -19.03
CA ASP A 229 -10.60 6.47 -18.03
C ASP A 229 -9.21 7.12 -18.14
N LYS A 230 -8.14 6.30 -18.22
CA LYS A 230 -6.77 6.80 -18.38
C LYS A 230 -6.58 7.64 -19.64
N PHE A 231 -7.14 7.22 -20.77
CA PHE A 231 -7.08 7.99 -22.02
C PHE A 231 -7.67 9.40 -21.87
N TYR A 232 -8.85 9.52 -21.27
CA TYR A 232 -9.47 10.84 -21.05
C TYR A 232 -8.70 11.66 -20.02
N MET A 233 -8.22 11.04 -18.93
CA MET A 233 -7.43 11.75 -17.92
C MET A 233 -6.10 12.26 -18.47
N ASP A 234 -5.42 11.50 -19.32
CA ASP A 234 -4.14 11.90 -19.92
C ASP A 234 -4.35 13.00 -20.98
N ASN A 235 -5.44 12.93 -21.76
CA ASN A 235 -5.83 14.01 -22.67
C ASN A 235 -6.18 15.31 -21.94
N GLN A 236 -6.88 15.22 -20.80
CA GLN A 236 -7.22 16.38 -19.98
C GLN A 236 -5.98 17.03 -19.34
N LYS A 237 -4.98 16.23 -18.95
CA LYS A 237 -3.69 16.74 -18.47
C LYS A 237 -2.92 17.47 -19.57
N ALA A 238 -2.94 16.94 -20.79
CA ALA A 238 -2.27 17.57 -21.93
C ALA A 238 -2.99 18.83 -22.41
N ASN A 239 -4.32 18.85 -22.35
CA ASN A 239 -5.15 19.97 -22.75
C ASN A 239 -6.33 20.15 -21.78
N ALA A 240 -6.31 21.24 -21.01
CA ALA A 240 -7.36 21.53 -20.02
C ALA A 240 -8.76 21.69 -20.63
N ASN A 241 -8.86 21.98 -21.94
CA ASN A 241 -10.12 22.09 -22.68
C ASN A 241 -10.45 20.82 -23.48
N ALA A 242 -9.79 19.69 -23.18
CA ALA A 242 -10.15 18.40 -23.77
C ALA A 242 -11.53 17.94 -23.29
N PHE A 243 -12.32 17.39 -24.21
CA PHE A 243 -13.62 16.83 -23.87
C PHE A 243 -13.47 15.62 -22.95
N VAL A 244 -14.22 15.61 -21.85
CA VAL A 244 -14.39 14.45 -20.98
C VAL A 244 -15.88 14.10 -20.95
N PRO A 245 -16.25 12.85 -21.31
CA PRO A 245 -17.64 12.41 -21.24
C PRO A 245 -18.23 12.50 -19.82
N PRO A 246 -19.55 12.72 -19.71
CA PRO A 246 -20.22 12.72 -18.41
C PRO A 246 -20.11 11.34 -17.74
N GLY A 247 -19.77 11.33 -16.44
CA GLY A 247 -19.64 10.11 -15.64
C GLY A 247 -18.26 9.45 -15.65
N ARG A 248 -17.26 10.06 -16.29
CA ARG A 248 -15.84 9.63 -16.26
C ARG A 248 -15.03 10.53 -15.31
N PRO A 249 -14.01 10.01 -14.60
CA PRO A 249 -13.60 8.60 -14.54
C PRO A 249 -14.53 7.75 -13.66
N ARG A 250 -14.77 6.49 -14.05
CA ARG A 250 -15.62 5.55 -13.32
C ARG A 250 -14.90 4.86 -12.16
N LYS A 251 -13.58 4.69 -12.23
CA LYS A 251 -12.71 4.06 -11.21
C LYS A 251 -13.19 2.66 -10.79
N TRP A 252 -13.55 1.82 -11.75
CA TRP A 252 -14.08 0.48 -11.47
C TRP A 252 -13.07 -0.44 -10.80
N LYS A 253 -11.76 -0.24 -11.02
CA LYS A 253 -10.72 -0.97 -10.28
C LYS A 253 -10.80 -0.72 -8.79
N GLN A 254 -10.97 0.54 -8.39
CA GLN A 254 -11.13 0.89 -6.98
C GLN A 254 -12.39 0.23 -6.40
N LYS A 255 -13.52 0.31 -7.11
CA LYS A 255 -14.78 -0.33 -6.69
C LYS A 255 -14.65 -1.86 -6.56
N THR A 256 -13.93 -2.52 -7.46
CA THR A 256 -13.64 -3.96 -7.35
C THR A 256 -12.91 -4.28 -6.05
N LEU A 257 -11.88 -3.51 -5.71
CA LEU A 257 -11.13 -3.70 -4.46
C LEU A 257 -12.01 -3.45 -3.22
N GLU A 258 -12.84 -2.42 -3.25
CA GLU A 258 -13.81 -2.13 -2.18
C GLU A 258 -14.85 -3.25 -2.01
N VAL A 259 -15.31 -3.86 -3.10
CA VAL A 259 -16.24 -5.01 -3.06
C VAL A 259 -15.56 -6.22 -2.40
N LEU A 260 -14.31 -6.51 -2.78
CA LEU A 260 -13.55 -7.61 -2.17
C LEU A 260 -13.30 -7.37 -0.68
N GLU A 261 -12.97 -6.14 -0.30
CA GLU A 261 -12.78 -5.75 1.11
C GLU A 261 -14.09 -5.91 1.89
N LYS A 262 -15.22 -5.43 1.35
CA LYS A 262 -16.55 -5.61 1.96
C LYS A 262 -16.91 -7.08 2.10
N THR A 263 -16.61 -7.92 1.12
CA THR A 263 -16.80 -9.37 1.23
C THR A 263 -15.99 -9.94 2.39
N ALA A 264 -14.71 -9.57 2.51
CA ALA A 264 -13.86 -10.05 3.60
C ALA A 264 -14.44 -9.64 4.97
N VAL A 265 -14.87 -8.38 5.11
CA VAL A 265 -15.53 -7.89 6.33
C VAL A 265 -16.82 -8.66 6.62
N PHE A 266 -17.71 -8.82 5.62
CA PHE A 266 -18.96 -9.55 5.76
C PHE A 266 -18.74 -11.03 6.16
N ARG A 267 -17.69 -11.68 5.64
CA ARG A 267 -17.34 -13.07 5.99
C ARG A 267 -16.88 -13.20 7.44
N ILE A 268 -16.27 -12.16 8.01
CA ILE A 268 -15.84 -12.13 9.41
C ILE A 268 -17.00 -11.73 10.33
N GLU A 269 -17.76 -10.70 9.97
CA GLU A 269 -18.88 -10.18 10.76
C GLU A 269 -20.09 -11.14 10.74
N GLY A 270 -20.48 -11.64 9.57
CA GLY A 270 -21.65 -12.50 9.35
C GLY A 270 -21.57 -13.90 9.95
N ASN A 271 -20.43 -14.30 10.53
CA ASN A 271 -20.32 -15.52 11.33
C ASN A 271 -20.80 -15.34 12.79
N GLN A 272 -21.29 -14.16 13.14
CA GLN A 272 -21.99 -13.93 14.40
C GLN A 272 -23.39 -14.53 14.32
N LEU A 273 -23.58 -15.64 15.02
CA LEU A 273 -24.92 -16.08 15.38
C LEU A 273 -25.43 -15.12 16.46
N GLU A 274 -26.28 -14.16 16.06
CA GLU A 274 -26.74 -13.00 16.83
C GLU A 274 -27.38 -13.33 18.20
N ASP A 275 -27.72 -14.59 18.49
CA ASP A 275 -28.43 -14.99 19.71
C ASP A 275 -27.56 -15.64 20.82
N ASN A 276 -26.23 -15.78 20.66
CA ASN A 276 -25.45 -16.61 21.61
C ASN A 276 -24.80 -15.88 22.79
N LYS A 277 -24.75 -14.54 22.83
CA LYS A 277 -24.10 -13.80 23.95
C LYS A 277 -24.80 -14.08 25.30
N THR A 278 -26.11 -14.35 25.27
CA THR A 278 -26.94 -14.67 26.44
C THR A 278 -27.13 -16.17 26.68
N LEU A 279 -26.97 -17.01 25.66
CA LEU A 279 -27.29 -18.45 25.74
C LEU A 279 -26.06 -19.35 25.94
N ASN A 280 -24.84 -18.89 25.65
CA ASN A 280 -23.68 -19.78 25.61
C ASN A 280 -22.38 -19.14 26.15
N LYS A 281 -21.87 -19.65 27.27
CA LYS A 281 -20.60 -19.20 27.90
C LYS A 281 -19.34 -19.36 27.03
N ALA A 282 -19.45 -20.03 25.89
CA ALA A 282 -18.34 -20.27 24.94
C ALA A 282 -18.60 -19.66 23.54
N TRP A 283 -19.48 -18.67 23.44
CA TRP A 283 -19.82 -18.04 22.15
C TRP A 283 -18.58 -17.45 21.45
N LEU A 284 -17.68 -16.79 22.21
CA LEU A 284 -16.49 -16.15 21.65
C LEU A 284 -15.49 -17.17 21.11
N ALA A 285 -15.17 -18.23 21.87
CA ALA A 285 -14.33 -19.33 21.38
C ALA A 285 -14.88 -19.97 20.09
N ARG A 286 -16.19 -20.21 20.03
CA ARG A 286 -16.84 -20.76 18.82
C ARG A 286 -16.72 -19.79 17.65
N TYR A 287 -17.00 -18.51 17.87
CA TYR A 287 -16.89 -17.47 16.86
C TYR A 287 -15.48 -17.38 16.29
N LEU A 288 -14.48 -17.28 17.17
CA LEU A 288 -13.06 -17.20 16.81
C LEU A 288 -12.57 -18.43 16.04
N GLU A 289 -13.06 -19.62 16.39
CA GLU A 289 -12.75 -20.86 15.67
C GLU A 289 -13.40 -20.91 14.28
N VAL A 290 -14.64 -20.42 14.14
CA VAL A 290 -15.29 -20.30 12.83
C VAL A 290 -14.54 -19.28 11.95
N CYS A 291 -14.17 -18.13 12.52
CA CYS A 291 -13.33 -17.14 11.84
C CYS A 291 -12.01 -17.76 11.37
N ARG A 292 -11.33 -18.53 12.23
CA ARG A 292 -10.08 -19.22 11.89
C ARG A 292 -10.25 -20.12 10.66
N LYS A 293 -11.29 -20.96 10.64
CA LYS A 293 -11.59 -21.85 9.50
C LYS A 293 -11.90 -21.09 8.22
N VAL A 294 -12.76 -20.08 8.30
CA VAL A 294 -13.17 -19.29 7.12
C VAL A 294 -12.00 -18.53 6.52
N ILE A 295 -11.17 -17.87 7.36
CA ILE A 295 -9.97 -17.17 6.88
C ILE A 295 -9.01 -18.14 6.20
N LEU A 296 -8.76 -19.30 6.81
CA LEU A 296 -7.83 -20.28 6.26
C LEU A 296 -8.32 -20.86 4.93
N GLU A 297 -9.61 -21.23 4.84
CA GLU A 297 -10.21 -21.73 3.60
C GLU A 297 -10.20 -20.66 2.50
N ASP A 298 -10.61 -19.43 2.82
CA ASP A 298 -10.65 -18.34 1.87
C ASP A 298 -9.22 -18.00 1.40
N LEU A 299 -8.25 -17.80 2.29
CA LEU A 299 -6.87 -17.51 1.90
C LEU A 299 -6.21 -18.66 1.11
N GLN A 300 -6.59 -19.91 1.34
CA GLN A 300 -6.14 -21.01 0.47
C GLN A 300 -6.73 -20.88 -0.94
N CYS A 301 -8.00 -20.52 -1.06
CA CYS A 301 -8.68 -20.34 -2.34
C CYS A 301 -8.22 -19.08 -3.08
N ALA A 302 -7.75 -18.06 -2.35
CA ALA A 302 -7.19 -16.84 -2.92
C ALA A 302 -5.98 -17.16 -3.82
N LYS A 303 -5.25 -18.26 -3.53
CA LYS A 303 -4.13 -18.71 -4.38
C LYS A 303 -4.60 -19.18 -5.74
N ALA A 304 -5.72 -19.89 -5.79
CA ALA A 304 -6.33 -20.32 -7.04
C ALA A 304 -6.95 -19.13 -7.81
N ALA A 305 -7.20 -18.00 -7.14
CA ALA A 305 -7.67 -16.77 -7.78
C ALA A 305 -6.54 -16.00 -8.48
N ILE A 306 -5.27 -16.21 -8.11
CA ILE A 306 -4.11 -15.45 -8.66
C ILE A 306 -4.11 -15.40 -10.21
N PRO A 307 -4.32 -16.50 -10.95
CA PRO A 307 -4.31 -16.47 -12.42
C PRO A 307 -5.45 -15.66 -13.04
N CYS A 308 -6.52 -15.39 -12.27
CA CYS A 308 -7.68 -14.63 -12.77
C CYS A 308 -7.43 -13.12 -12.79
N PHE A 309 -6.52 -12.63 -11.95
CA PHE A 309 -6.22 -11.20 -11.81
C PHE A 309 -4.94 -10.81 -12.56
N PRO A 310 -4.85 -9.58 -13.08
CA PRO A 310 -3.59 -9.07 -13.61
C PRO A 310 -2.48 -9.07 -12.54
N PRO A 311 -1.22 -9.39 -12.88
CA PRO A 311 -0.11 -9.45 -11.92
C PRO A 311 0.11 -8.16 -11.11
N GLU A 312 -0.16 -7.01 -11.73
CA GLU A 312 -0.04 -5.68 -11.13
C GLU A 312 -0.97 -5.47 -9.91
N TYR A 313 -2.03 -6.28 -9.77
CA TYR A 313 -2.94 -6.17 -8.64
C TYR A 313 -2.35 -6.71 -7.35
N GLN A 314 -1.40 -7.66 -7.42
CA GLN A 314 -0.88 -8.37 -6.25
C GLN A 314 -2.02 -8.86 -5.34
N ILE A 315 -3.01 -9.51 -5.96
CA ILE A 315 -4.31 -9.77 -5.33
C ILE A 315 -4.20 -10.61 -4.07
N TYR A 316 -3.26 -11.55 -4.02
CA TYR A 316 -3.06 -12.41 -2.87
C TYR A 316 -2.66 -11.60 -1.63
N ASP A 317 -1.62 -10.75 -1.76
CA ASP A 317 -1.14 -9.91 -0.66
C ASP A 317 -2.21 -8.92 -0.22
N ARG A 318 -2.94 -8.31 -1.18
CA ARG A 318 -4.06 -7.41 -0.89
C ARG A 318 -5.18 -8.11 -0.13
N LEU A 319 -5.56 -9.33 -0.52
CA LEU A 319 -6.57 -10.11 0.19
C LEU A 319 -6.11 -10.44 1.61
N VAL A 320 -4.85 -10.84 1.80
CA VAL A 320 -4.28 -11.06 3.15
C VAL A 320 -4.42 -9.81 4.00
N HIS A 321 -4.07 -8.63 3.48
CA HIS A 321 -4.27 -7.36 4.18
C HIS A 321 -5.74 -7.02 4.45
N MET A 322 -6.65 -7.27 3.50
CA MET A 322 -8.09 -7.05 3.69
C MET A 322 -8.66 -7.91 4.82
N TYR A 323 -8.36 -9.22 4.82
CA TYR A 323 -8.79 -10.13 5.89
C TYR A 323 -8.16 -9.76 7.23
N HIS A 324 -6.87 -9.40 7.23
CA HIS A 324 -6.19 -8.95 8.43
C HIS A 324 -6.81 -7.69 9.02
N ASN A 325 -7.09 -6.67 8.19
CA ASN A 325 -7.74 -5.44 8.62
C ASN A 325 -9.16 -5.69 9.15
N ALA A 326 -9.94 -6.56 8.48
CA ALA A 326 -11.27 -6.96 8.93
C ALA A 326 -11.23 -7.62 10.32
N VAL A 327 -10.29 -8.55 10.52
CA VAL A 327 -10.07 -9.18 11.83
C VAL A 327 -9.67 -8.16 12.88
N CYS A 328 -8.70 -7.29 12.59
CA CYS A 328 -8.23 -6.30 13.55
C CYS A 328 -9.35 -5.36 13.97
N LYS A 329 -10.14 -4.86 13.01
CA LYS A 329 -11.31 -4.01 13.29
C LYS A 329 -12.27 -4.73 14.22
N ARG A 330 -12.61 -5.99 13.90
CA ARG A 330 -13.57 -6.75 14.68
C ARG A 330 -13.07 -7.13 16.08
N VAL A 331 -11.82 -7.52 16.20
CA VAL A 331 -11.20 -7.84 17.49
C VAL A 331 -11.12 -6.60 18.38
N ARG A 332 -10.86 -5.41 17.81
CA ARG A 332 -10.92 -4.14 18.56
C ARG A 332 -12.34 -3.82 19.06
N GLU A 333 -13.36 -4.05 18.24
CA GLU A 333 -14.76 -3.89 18.66
C GLU A 333 -15.10 -4.82 19.83
N ILE A 334 -14.71 -6.11 19.74
CA ILE A 334 -14.91 -7.09 20.81
C ILE A 334 -14.16 -6.69 22.09
N ALA A 335 -12.93 -6.21 21.97
CA ALA A 335 -12.12 -5.76 23.11
C ALA A 335 -12.73 -4.53 23.82
N ALA A 336 -13.43 -3.66 23.08
CA ALA A 336 -14.10 -2.49 23.64
C ALA A 336 -15.41 -2.81 24.37
N ASP A 337 -16.01 -3.96 24.08
CA ASP A 337 -17.38 -4.34 24.49
C ASP A 337 -17.50 -4.83 25.96
N GLY A 338 -16.40 -4.79 26.72
CA GLY A 338 -16.33 -5.28 28.11
C GLY A 338 -16.46 -6.79 28.20
N LEU A 339 -15.34 -7.48 28.39
CA LEU A 339 -15.28 -8.96 28.32
C LEU A 339 -15.28 -9.61 29.71
N GLU A 340 -15.96 -10.75 29.83
CA GLU A 340 -15.83 -11.62 31.01
C GLU A 340 -14.45 -12.26 31.09
N LYS A 341 -14.05 -12.73 32.27
CA LYS A 341 -12.73 -13.34 32.50
C LYS A 341 -12.46 -14.51 31.55
N SER A 342 -13.45 -15.38 31.32
CA SER A 342 -13.32 -16.50 30.38
C SER A 342 -13.17 -16.04 28.92
N GLU A 343 -13.82 -14.95 28.54
CA GLU A 343 -13.79 -14.38 27.19
C GLU A 343 -12.45 -13.67 26.92
N LEU A 344 -11.93 -12.93 27.92
CA LEU A 344 -10.59 -12.34 27.86
C LEU A 344 -9.52 -13.39 27.57
N VAL A 345 -9.58 -14.52 28.27
CA VAL A 345 -8.62 -15.62 28.09
C VAL A 345 -8.75 -16.25 26.70
N GLN A 346 -9.98 -16.47 26.23
CA GLN A 346 -10.22 -16.99 24.88
C GLN A 346 -9.66 -16.04 23.81
N LEU A 347 -9.88 -14.73 23.98
CA LEU A 347 -9.39 -13.71 23.05
C LEU A 347 -7.86 -13.64 23.03
N MET A 348 -7.23 -13.56 24.20
CA MET A 348 -5.77 -13.50 24.33
C MET A 348 -5.10 -14.75 23.74
N SER A 349 -5.63 -15.94 24.04
CA SER A 349 -5.15 -17.20 23.46
C SER A 349 -5.26 -17.20 21.93
N TRP A 350 -6.40 -16.74 21.39
CA TRP A 350 -6.59 -16.69 19.95
C TRP A 350 -5.66 -15.71 19.23
N ILE A 351 -5.33 -14.57 19.84
CA ILE A 351 -4.35 -13.61 19.27
C ILE A 351 -2.98 -14.27 19.10
N GLN A 352 -2.59 -15.17 20.01
CA GLN A 352 -1.33 -15.93 19.88
C GLN A 352 -1.40 -16.93 18.73
N ILE A 353 -2.51 -17.65 18.62
CA ILE A 353 -2.75 -18.63 17.55
C ILE A 353 -2.83 -17.95 16.17
N TYR A 354 -3.34 -16.73 16.11
CA TYR A 354 -3.53 -15.97 14.87
C TYR A 354 -2.22 -15.80 14.06
N GLY A 355 -1.12 -15.48 14.74
CA GLY A 355 0.20 -15.38 14.13
C GLY A 355 0.96 -16.70 13.99
N GLY A 356 0.45 -17.77 14.60
CA GLY A 356 1.09 -19.09 14.64
C GLY A 356 0.83 -19.95 13.40
N GLU A 357 1.37 -21.17 13.43
CA GLU A 357 1.27 -22.15 12.33
C GLU A 357 -0.16 -22.59 12.00
N GLU A 358 -1.09 -22.43 12.95
CA GLU A 358 -2.49 -22.84 12.79
C GLU A 358 -3.32 -21.86 11.93
N LEU A 359 -2.83 -20.64 11.69
CA LEU A 359 -3.51 -19.64 10.86
C LEU A 359 -2.54 -18.94 9.89
N LEU A 360 -2.05 -17.73 10.18
CA LEU A 360 -1.27 -16.94 9.21
C LEU A 360 0.14 -17.52 8.98
N GLY A 361 0.73 -18.14 10.00
CA GLY A 361 2.03 -18.82 9.91
C GLY A 361 1.97 -20.17 9.20
N ASN A 362 0.80 -20.59 8.71
CA ASN A 362 0.66 -21.87 8.03
C ASN A 362 1.52 -21.92 6.75
N MET A 363 2.38 -22.94 6.65
CA MET A 363 3.27 -23.15 5.50
C MET A 363 2.53 -23.17 4.15
N ARG A 364 1.27 -23.62 4.14
CA ARG A 364 0.44 -23.64 2.92
C ARG A 364 0.10 -22.25 2.43
N LEU A 365 0.03 -21.25 3.30
CA LEU A 365 -0.24 -19.85 2.95
C LEU A 365 1.00 -19.12 2.46
N LYS A 366 2.22 -19.50 2.90
CA LYS A 366 3.48 -18.82 2.52
C LYS A 366 3.45 -17.31 2.79
N ILE A 367 2.78 -16.88 3.86
CA ILE A 367 2.71 -15.49 4.30
C ILE A 367 3.82 -15.28 5.34
N ASN A 368 4.51 -14.13 5.26
CA ASN A 368 5.39 -13.72 6.35
C ASN A 368 4.56 -13.09 7.48
N ALA A 369 3.93 -13.94 8.29
CA ALA A 369 3.05 -13.51 9.39
C ALA A 369 3.78 -12.60 10.40
N ALA A 370 5.07 -12.83 10.63
CA ALA A 370 5.87 -12.03 11.55
C ALA A 370 6.04 -10.58 11.08
N ALA A 371 6.33 -10.37 9.79
CA ALA A 371 6.44 -9.03 9.23
C ALA A 371 5.08 -8.30 9.24
N LEU A 372 4.00 -9.00 8.86
CA LEU A 372 2.65 -8.42 8.85
C LEU A 372 2.23 -7.94 10.24
N LEU A 373 2.44 -8.76 11.28
CA LEU A 373 2.09 -8.42 12.65
C LEU A 373 2.98 -7.36 13.28
N GLN A 374 4.22 -7.19 12.78
CA GLN A 374 5.10 -6.10 13.17
C GLN A 374 4.60 -4.76 12.65
N ASP A 375 4.17 -4.70 11.39
CA ASP A 375 3.67 -3.48 10.76
C ASP A 375 2.25 -3.14 11.22
N TYR A 376 1.40 -4.16 11.36
CA TYR A 376 0.00 -4.04 11.74
C TYR A 376 -0.33 -5.07 12.83
N PRO A 377 -0.20 -4.71 14.12
CA PRO A 377 -0.58 -5.60 15.20
C PRO A 377 -2.11 -5.74 15.28
N VAL A 378 -2.60 -6.93 15.65
CA VAL A 378 -4.04 -7.23 15.78
C VAL A 378 -4.74 -6.26 16.72
N LEU A 379 -4.11 -6.03 17.87
CA LEU A 379 -4.50 -5.01 18.84
C LEU A 379 -3.33 -4.05 19.08
N PRO A 380 -3.58 -2.75 19.25
CA PRO A 380 -2.58 -1.83 19.77
C PRO A 380 -2.07 -2.30 21.14
N ARG A 381 -0.80 -2.03 21.44
CA ARG A 381 -0.18 -2.39 22.73
C ARG A 381 -0.92 -1.80 23.93
N THR A 382 -1.45 -0.59 23.80
CA THR A 382 -2.24 0.05 24.86
C THR A 382 -3.47 -0.77 25.20
N THR A 383 -4.26 -1.14 24.19
CA THR A 383 -5.46 -1.97 24.37
C THR A 383 -5.11 -3.35 24.92
N LEU A 384 -3.98 -3.93 24.52
CA LEU A 384 -3.55 -5.21 25.06
C LEU A 384 -3.19 -5.13 26.55
N ASN A 385 -2.47 -4.08 26.95
CA ASN A 385 -2.17 -3.81 28.35
C ASN A 385 -3.44 -3.57 29.16
N ASP A 386 -4.40 -2.80 28.63
CA ASP A 386 -5.69 -2.56 29.29
C ASP A 386 -6.47 -3.87 29.53
N LEU A 387 -6.43 -4.79 28.57
CA LEU A 387 -7.04 -6.13 28.71
C LEU A 387 -6.30 -6.99 29.75
N CYS A 388 -4.96 -6.94 29.78
CA CYS A 388 -4.16 -7.63 30.79
C CYS A 388 -4.43 -7.08 32.20
N ASP A 389 -4.48 -5.76 32.36
CA ASP A 389 -4.78 -5.10 33.63
C ASP A 389 -6.20 -5.45 34.09
N SER A 390 -7.18 -5.44 33.17
CA SER A 390 -8.54 -5.89 33.46
C SER A 390 -8.56 -7.35 33.95
N PHE A 391 -7.83 -8.25 33.29
CA PHE A 391 -7.72 -9.65 33.73
C PHE A 391 -7.09 -9.79 35.12
N VAL A 392 -6.04 -9.00 35.42
CA VAL A 392 -5.39 -8.98 36.75
C VAL A 392 -6.34 -8.45 37.81
N GLU A 393 -7.07 -7.37 37.53
CA GLU A 393 -8.08 -6.81 38.45
C GLU A 393 -9.21 -7.80 38.73
N MET A 394 -9.75 -8.47 37.70
CA MET A 394 -10.77 -9.51 37.85
C MET A 394 -10.24 -10.67 38.70
N THR A 395 -9.01 -11.13 38.43
CA THR A 395 -8.38 -12.20 39.21
C THR A 395 -8.14 -11.80 40.65
N ARG A 396 -7.74 -10.54 40.91
CA ARG A 396 -7.58 -10.02 42.28
C ARG A 396 -8.90 -9.99 43.03
N LYS A 397 -9.99 -9.56 42.38
CA LYS A 397 -11.35 -9.56 42.97
C LYS A 397 -11.82 -10.98 43.28
N ASP A 398 -11.61 -11.92 42.36
CA ASP A 398 -11.94 -13.33 42.57
C ASP A 398 -11.17 -13.92 43.76
N MET A 399 -9.85 -13.69 43.81
CA MET A 399 -9.00 -14.13 44.92
C MET A 399 -9.43 -13.53 46.25
N LYS A 400 -9.78 -12.23 46.29
CA LYS A 400 -10.24 -11.56 47.50
C LYS A 400 -11.55 -12.17 48.01
N THR A 401 -12.54 -12.28 47.12
CA THR A 401 -13.86 -12.86 47.45
C THR A 401 -13.71 -14.28 47.96
N TRP A 402 -12.85 -15.06 47.29
CA TRP A 402 -12.59 -16.42 47.70
C TRP A 402 -11.87 -16.48 49.04
N LEU A 403 -10.86 -15.63 49.29
CA LEU A 403 -10.14 -15.59 50.56
C LEU A 403 -11.08 -15.24 51.72
N GLU A 404 -11.97 -14.26 51.51
CA GLU A 404 -13.01 -13.88 52.47
C GLU A 404 -13.93 -15.07 52.79
N ASN A 405 -14.35 -15.82 51.77
CA ASN A 405 -15.17 -17.02 51.95
C ASN A 405 -14.43 -18.13 52.70
N THR A 406 -13.18 -18.40 52.35
CA THR A 406 -12.36 -19.45 52.99
C THR A 406 -12.07 -19.12 54.45
N VAL A 407 -11.73 -17.86 54.75
CA VAL A 407 -11.53 -17.40 56.14
C VAL A 407 -12.83 -17.44 56.93
N SER A 408 -13.96 -17.09 56.30
CA SER A 408 -15.28 -17.18 56.96
C SER A 408 -15.65 -18.64 57.25
N ALA A 409 -15.40 -19.55 56.31
CA ALA A 409 -15.63 -20.98 56.50
C ALA A 409 -14.73 -21.56 57.61
N GLU A 410 -13.45 -21.18 57.67
CA GLU A 410 -12.52 -21.59 58.72
C GLU A 410 -12.97 -21.04 60.09
N LYS A 411 -13.40 -19.77 60.14
CA LYS A 411 -13.95 -19.15 61.34
C LYS A 411 -15.15 -19.95 61.84
N ASP A 412 -16.11 -20.25 60.96
CA ASP A 412 -17.30 -21.02 61.32
C ASP A 412 -16.91 -22.43 61.79
N ASP A 413 -15.88 -23.04 61.19
CA ASP A 413 -15.38 -24.35 61.61
C ASP A 413 -14.77 -24.34 63.01
N TRP A 414 -14.00 -23.31 63.36
CA TRP A 414 -13.45 -23.13 64.71
C TRP A 414 -14.52 -22.92 65.79
N TYR A 415 -15.67 -22.36 65.42
CA TYR A 415 -16.80 -22.20 66.34
C TYR A 415 -17.68 -23.47 66.43
N LYS A 416 -17.43 -24.50 65.61
CA LYS A 416 -18.06 -25.81 65.81
C LYS A 416 -17.36 -26.50 66.99
N ASN A 417 -18.14 -27.06 67.91
CA ASN A 417 -17.64 -27.89 69.01
C ASN A 417 -17.20 -29.29 68.51
N VAL A 418 -16.36 -29.33 67.47
CA VAL A 418 -15.84 -30.55 66.85
C VAL A 418 -14.32 -30.55 67.02
N ARG A 419 -13.73 -31.74 67.26
CA ARG A 419 -12.28 -31.89 67.44
C ARG A 419 -11.57 -31.61 66.10
N PRO A 420 -10.52 -30.75 66.06
CA PRO A 420 -9.76 -30.48 64.84
C PRO A 420 -9.04 -31.73 64.31
N ASP A 421 -8.72 -31.74 63.02
CA ASP A 421 -8.02 -32.83 62.34
C ASP A 421 -6.59 -32.99 62.87
N GLU A 422 -6.15 -34.25 63.09
CA GLU A 422 -4.82 -34.61 63.59
C GLU A 422 -4.00 -35.31 62.50
N ASP A 423 -2.71 -34.96 62.40
CA ASP A 423 -1.77 -35.67 61.54
C ASP A 423 -1.38 -37.04 62.12
N ASN A 424 -0.64 -37.84 61.34
CA ASN A 424 -0.15 -39.16 61.78
C ASN A 424 0.79 -39.11 63.00
N ASN A 425 1.23 -37.92 63.42
CA ASN A 425 2.08 -37.67 64.57
C ASN A 425 1.32 -37.01 65.75
N GLY A 426 -0.01 -36.85 65.64
CA GLY A 426 -0.86 -36.26 66.69
C GLY A 426 -0.87 -34.73 66.76
N TYR A 427 -0.37 -34.03 65.74
CA TYR A 427 -0.46 -32.56 65.66
C TYR A 427 -1.76 -32.13 64.99
N PHE A 428 -2.43 -31.14 65.58
CA PHE A 428 -3.58 -30.51 64.94
C PHE A 428 -3.15 -29.66 63.75
N TYR A 429 -3.85 -29.78 62.63
CA TYR A 429 -3.62 -28.94 61.46
C TYR A 429 -4.93 -28.39 60.90
N THR A 430 -4.82 -27.24 60.24
CA THR A 430 -5.92 -26.64 59.46
C THR A 430 -5.73 -26.98 57.99
N SER A 431 -6.84 -27.16 57.28
CA SER A 431 -6.83 -27.34 55.82
C SER A 431 -6.53 -26.03 55.07
N LEU A 432 -6.59 -24.88 55.75
CA LEU A 432 -6.45 -23.54 55.16
C LEU A 432 -5.19 -23.35 54.29
N PRO A 433 -3.96 -23.72 54.73
CA PRO A 433 -2.77 -23.58 53.88
C PRO A 433 -2.86 -24.41 52.60
N ASN A 434 -3.37 -25.64 52.67
CA ASN A 434 -3.49 -26.51 51.49
C ASN A 434 -4.49 -25.96 50.49
N ILE A 435 -5.61 -25.41 50.98
CA ILE A 435 -6.64 -24.80 50.14
C ILE A 435 -6.08 -23.51 49.50
N LEU A 436 -5.37 -22.67 50.24
CA LEU A 436 -4.68 -21.46 49.74
C LEU A 436 -3.65 -21.77 48.65
N PHE A 437 -2.77 -22.75 48.90
CA PHE A 437 -1.74 -23.12 47.94
C PHE A 437 -2.32 -23.83 46.70
N GLY A 438 -3.35 -24.66 46.86
CA GLY A 438 -4.07 -25.26 45.74
C GLY A 438 -4.68 -24.21 44.82
N MET A 439 -5.29 -23.18 45.42
CA MET A 439 -5.88 -22.06 44.70
C MET A 439 -4.89 -21.16 43.97
N LEU A 440 -3.79 -20.80 44.62
CA LEU A 440 -2.72 -20.06 43.97
C LEU A 440 -2.17 -20.87 42.80
N LYS A 441 -1.99 -22.18 43.00
CA LYS A 441 -1.56 -23.09 41.94
C LYS A 441 -2.54 -23.12 40.79
N ASP A 442 -3.84 -23.24 41.02
CA ASP A 442 -4.84 -23.29 39.94
C ASP A 442 -4.95 -21.96 39.18
N THR A 443 -4.82 -20.84 39.89
CA THR A 443 -4.86 -19.51 39.28
C THR A 443 -3.57 -19.20 38.48
N CYS A 444 -2.42 -19.67 38.96
CA CYS A 444 -1.13 -19.51 38.27
C CYS A 444 -0.87 -20.55 37.17
N ALA A 445 -1.36 -21.78 37.34
CA ALA A 445 -1.23 -22.87 36.35
C ALA A 445 -2.31 -22.82 35.27
N GLY A 446 -3.37 -22.03 35.47
CA GLY A 446 -4.31 -21.71 34.41
C GLY A 446 -3.56 -21.20 33.18
N THR A 447 -3.83 -21.81 32.03
CA THR A 447 -3.35 -21.41 30.70
C THR A 447 -3.42 -19.90 30.43
N CYS A 448 -4.26 -19.18 31.17
CA CYS A 448 -4.37 -17.73 31.24
C CYS A 448 -3.04 -17.01 31.54
N LEU A 449 -2.30 -17.42 32.58
CA LEU A 449 -1.09 -16.70 33.02
C LEU A 449 0.10 -17.01 32.11
N LEU A 450 0.17 -18.24 31.58
CA LEU A 450 1.13 -18.60 30.53
C LEU A 450 0.86 -17.82 29.23
N ALA A 451 -0.40 -17.63 28.83
CA ALA A 451 -0.75 -16.82 27.66
C ALA A 451 -0.37 -15.34 27.87
N VAL A 452 -0.71 -14.75 29.02
CA VAL A 452 -0.34 -13.37 29.36
C VAL A 452 1.19 -13.20 29.46
N MET A 453 1.89 -14.10 30.16
CA MET A 453 3.35 -14.06 30.30
C MET A 453 4.08 -14.31 28.98
N SER A 454 3.57 -15.18 28.10
CA SER A 454 4.16 -15.40 26.77
C SER A 454 3.88 -14.24 25.81
N LEU A 455 2.75 -13.53 25.95
CA LEU A 455 2.50 -12.27 25.24
C LEU A 455 3.48 -11.18 25.69
N ILE A 456 3.69 -11.02 27.00
CA ILE A 456 4.69 -10.10 27.57
C ILE A 456 6.12 -10.49 27.15
N ALA A 457 6.42 -11.80 27.04
CA ALA A 457 7.71 -12.29 26.57
C ALA A 457 7.90 -12.08 25.04
N TYR A 458 6.85 -12.25 24.25
CA TYR A 458 6.84 -11.94 22.81
C TYR A 458 7.06 -10.43 22.57
N GLU A 459 6.43 -9.58 23.38
CA GLU A 459 6.68 -8.12 23.39
C GLU A 459 8.14 -7.77 23.70
N SER A 460 8.76 -8.45 24.68
CA SER A 460 10.15 -8.23 25.07
C SER A 460 11.13 -8.61 23.94
N SER A 461 10.82 -9.68 23.20
CA SER A 461 11.59 -10.15 22.04
C SER A 461 11.53 -9.18 20.85
N MET A 462 10.34 -8.66 20.51
CA MET A 462 10.19 -7.66 19.44
C MET A 462 10.85 -6.32 19.78
N SER A 463 10.83 -5.90 21.05
CA SER A 463 11.50 -4.67 21.50
C SER A 463 13.04 -4.79 21.48
N HIS A 464 13.58 -5.99 21.73
CA HIS A 464 15.03 -6.25 21.72
C HIS A 464 15.67 -6.30 20.32
N SER A 465 14.88 -6.49 19.25
CA SER A 465 15.39 -6.40 17.87
C SER A 465 15.92 -4.99 17.52
N ALA A 466 15.49 -3.95 18.25
CA ALA A 466 15.96 -2.57 18.08
C ALA A 466 17.17 -2.18 18.97
N ARG A 467 17.61 -3.05 19.90
CA ARG A 467 18.81 -2.82 20.73
C ARG A 467 19.70 -4.05 20.71
N LYS A 468 20.59 -4.14 19.71
CA LYS A 468 21.77 -4.99 19.82
C LYS A 468 22.61 -4.53 21.01
N THR A 469 23.17 -5.53 21.70
CA THR A 469 24.16 -5.51 22.79
C THR A 469 23.68 -5.20 24.21
N SER A 470 23.15 -6.23 24.88
CA SER A 470 23.53 -6.55 26.27
C SER A 470 23.07 -7.98 26.61
N HIS A 471 24.01 -8.81 27.06
CA HIS A 471 23.79 -10.19 27.50
C HIS A 471 22.68 -10.29 28.55
N VAL A 472 21.60 -11.03 28.26
CA VAL A 472 20.76 -11.67 29.27
C VAL A 472 20.34 -13.06 28.75
N GLY A 473 20.49 -14.06 29.61
CA GLY A 473 20.50 -15.48 29.28
C GLY A 473 19.19 -16.03 28.72
N VAL A 474 19.34 -17.03 27.85
CA VAL A 474 18.30 -17.90 27.32
C VAL A 474 17.65 -18.68 28.48
N PHE A 475 16.36 -18.46 28.72
CA PHE A 475 15.58 -19.32 29.61
C PHE A 475 15.21 -20.62 28.87
N SER A 476 15.93 -21.69 29.18
CA SER A 476 15.54 -23.06 28.82
C SER A 476 14.55 -23.58 29.85
N PHE A 477 13.28 -23.74 29.47
CA PHE A 477 12.30 -24.47 30.28
C PHE A 477 12.54 -25.97 30.14
N CYS A 478 13.29 -26.56 31.07
CA CYS A 478 13.30 -28.00 31.26
C CYS A 478 12.02 -28.43 31.99
N THR A 479 11.27 -29.33 31.37
CA THR A 479 10.20 -30.12 31.98
C THR A 479 10.77 -30.97 33.11
N GLY A 480 10.76 -30.44 34.33
CA GLY A 480 11.20 -31.15 35.54
C GLY A 480 10.79 -30.34 36.76
N GLY A 481 9.84 -30.85 37.54
CA GLY A 481 9.17 -30.13 38.62
C GLY A 481 10.13 -29.57 39.67
N ALA A 482 10.41 -28.27 39.58
CA ALA A 482 10.80 -27.40 40.68
C ALA A 482 10.64 -25.94 40.22
N PHE A 483 9.56 -25.28 40.64
CA PHE A 483 9.43 -23.82 40.49
C PHE A 483 10.07 -23.14 41.70
N LEU A 484 11.28 -22.60 41.54
CA LEU A 484 11.86 -21.63 42.47
C LEU A 484 11.33 -20.24 42.09
N LEU A 485 10.36 -19.74 42.87
CA LEU A 485 9.90 -18.35 42.79
C LEU A 485 10.92 -17.45 43.48
N PHE A 486 11.74 -16.72 42.70
CA PHE A 486 12.48 -15.57 43.21
C PHE A 486 11.64 -14.31 43.01
N PHE A 487 11.12 -13.75 44.09
CA PHE A 487 10.60 -12.38 44.10
C PHE A 487 11.78 -11.40 44.10
N PRO A 488 11.78 -10.34 43.27
CA PRO A 488 12.70 -9.23 43.47
C PRO A 488 12.26 -8.49 44.74
N VAL A 489 13.05 -8.62 45.80
CA VAL A 489 12.95 -7.74 46.97
C VAL A 489 13.62 -6.42 46.56
N GLU A 490 12.81 -5.38 46.33
CA GLU A 490 13.30 -4.00 46.34
C GLU A 490 13.79 -3.69 47.76
N LEU A 491 15.09 -3.84 47.98
CA LEU A 491 15.75 -3.25 49.14
C LEU A 491 15.86 -1.74 48.87
N SER A 492 14.94 -0.99 49.46
CA SER A 492 15.11 0.46 49.64
C SER A 492 16.34 0.71 50.50
N ASN A 493 17.28 1.49 49.96
CA ASN A 493 18.14 2.41 50.70
C ASN A 493 18.41 3.63 49.83
#